data_AF-A0A7V3UAS5-F1
#
_entry.id   AF-A0A7V3UAS5-F1
#
_cell.length_a   1.000
_cell.length_b   1.000
_cell.length_c   1.000
_cell.angle_alpha   90.00
_cell.angle_beta   90.00
_cell.angle_gamma   90.00
#
_symmetry.space_group_name_H-M   'P 1'
#
loop_
_entity.id
_entity.type
_entity.pdbx_description
1 polymer ?
#
loop_
_entity_poly.entity_id
_entity_poly.type
_entity_poly.pdbx_seq_one_letter_code
_entity_poly.pdbx_strand_id
1 'polypeptide(L)'
;MNYLAHAYLSFGEPEILIGNMISDYVKGKKKYEYPAGIQKGIGLHRAIDTFTDSHEATRAAKAVFRPVYRLYSAAFTDVVYDHFLAIDKNEFGNSDLKTFSSGVYSVLDQHRQYFPEKFARLFPYMKAQNWLYNYHSLRGIELSFGGVVRRSLHLKESATAFQLFIENYSLLQDCYTTFFTDVKSFAYNEFIKLQNS
;
A
#
# COMPACT_ATOMS: atom_id res chain seq x y z
N MET A 1 2.16 -2.49 4.03
CA MET A 1 1.47 -1.24 3.63
C MET A 1 0.49 -1.56 2.50
N ASN A 2 -0.28 -0.62 1.95
CA ASN A 2 -1.20 -0.90 0.85
C ASN A 2 -0.72 -0.21 -0.46
N TYR A 3 -1.60 -0.05 -1.45
CA TYR A 3 -1.23 0.36 -2.80
C TYR A 3 -0.47 1.69 -2.93
N LEU A 4 -0.87 2.75 -2.22
CA LEU A 4 -0.27 4.08 -2.39
C LEU A 4 1.17 4.10 -1.91
N ALA A 5 1.44 3.56 -0.72
CA ALA A 5 2.80 3.56 -0.21
C ALA A 5 3.74 2.66 -1.02
N HIS A 6 3.28 1.50 -1.50
CA HIS A 6 4.09 0.67 -2.40
C HIS A 6 4.37 1.36 -3.73
N ALA A 7 3.39 2.08 -4.30
CA ALA A 7 3.64 2.89 -5.49
C ALA A 7 4.65 4.01 -5.21
N TYR A 8 4.51 4.69 -4.06
CA TYR A 8 5.37 5.80 -3.67
C TYR A 8 6.83 5.36 -3.47
N LEU A 9 7.04 4.25 -2.76
CA LEU A 9 8.35 3.64 -2.52
C LEU A 9 8.88 2.82 -3.71
N SER A 10 8.41 3.12 -4.92
CA SER A 10 8.98 2.63 -6.17
C SER A 10 9.99 3.59 -6.79
N PHE A 11 10.16 4.77 -6.19
CA PHE A 11 11.21 5.76 -6.52
C PHE A 11 11.23 6.20 -8.00
N GLY A 12 10.07 6.18 -8.66
CA GLY A 12 9.93 6.58 -10.07
C GLY A 12 10.38 5.52 -11.09
N GLU A 13 10.84 4.35 -10.65
CA GLU A 13 11.31 3.28 -11.54
C GLU A 13 10.13 2.41 -12.02
N PRO A 14 9.81 2.38 -13.34
CA PRO A 14 8.62 1.70 -13.84
C PRO A 14 8.54 0.20 -13.48
N GLU A 15 9.62 -0.55 -13.69
CA GLU A 15 9.60 -1.99 -13.41
C GLU A 15 9.49 -2.31 -11.91
N ILE A 16 10.11 -1.47 -11.06
CA ILE A 16 9.98 -1.57 -9.60
C ILE A 16 8.53 -1.29 -9.20
N LEU A 17 7.90 -0.27 -9.78
CA LEU A 17 6.49 0.04 -9.59
C LEU A 17 5.60 -1.13 -9.97
N ILE A 18 5.80 -1.74 -11.14
CA ILE A 18 5.01 -2.92 -11.54
C ILE A 18 5.19 -4.04 -10.51
N GLY A 19 6.43 -4.37 -10.14
CA GLY A 19 6.72 -5.42 -9.16
C GLY A 19 6.08 -5.16 -7.79
N ASN A 20 6.17 -3.92 -7.31
CA ASN A 20 5.56 -3.49 -6.05
C ASN A 20 4.04 -3.66 -6.07
N MET A 21 3.40 -3.31 -7.19
CA MET A 21 1.94 -3.35 -7.32
C MET A 21 1.36 -4.76 -7.48
N ILE A 22 2.13 -5.70 -8.05
CA ILE A 22 1.65 -7.07 -8.32
C ILE A 22 2.12 -8.11 -7.31
N SER A 23 3.03 -7.76 -6.38
CA SER A 23 3.73 -8.73 -5.52
C SER A 23 2.80 -9.69 -4.76
N ASP A 24 1.72 -9.19 -4.15
CA ASP A 24 0.71 -10.00 -3.43
C ASP A 24 0.06 -11.09 -4.29
N TYR A 25 0.05 -10.87 -5.60
CA TYR A 25 -0.54 -11.78 -6.58
C TYR A 25 0.48 -12.77 -7.16
N VAL A 26 1.77 -12.61 -6.85
CA VAL A 26 2.88 -13.45 -7.32
C VAL A 26 3.45 -14.27 -6.16
N LYS A 27 3.10 -15.55 -6.12
CA LYS A 27 3.51 -16.45 -5.03
C LYS A 27 4.87 -17.11 -5.26
N GLY A 28 5.69 -17.15 -4.20
CA GLY A 28 6.90 -17.96 -4.14
C GLY A 28 7.89 -17.68 -5.28
N LYS A 29 8.32 -18.75 -5.96
CA LYS A 29 9.32 -18.70 -7.05
C LYS A 29 8.76 -18.21 -8.39
N LYS A 30 7.45 -18.00 -8.53
CA LYS A 30 6.86 -17.44 -9.77
C LYS A 30 7.40 -16.05 -10.12
N LYS A 31 8.00 -15.34 -9.15
CA LYS A 31 8.68 -14.08 -9.43
C LYS A 31 9.78 -14.22 -10.49
N TYR A 32 10.43 -15.39 -10.62
CA TYR A 32 11.50 -15.60 -11.60
C TYR A 32 11.01 -15.69 -13.05
N GLU A 33 9.69 -15.70 -13.28
CA GLU A 33 9.06 -15.64 -14.60
C GLU A 33 8.97 -14.19 -15.15
N TYR A 34 9.33 -13.20 -14.34
CA TYR A 34 9.23 -11.77 -14.68
C TYR A 34 10.57 -11.17 -15.14
N PRO A 35 10.55 -10.06 -15.90
CA PRO A 35 11.75 -9.25 -16.15
C PRO A 35 12.49 -8.87 -14.87
N ALA A 36 13.82 -8.76 -14.94
CA ALA A 36 14.67 -8.59 -13.76
C ALA A 36 14.27 -7.39 -12.88
N GLY A 37 13.91 -6.23 -13.46
CA GLY A 37 13.46 -5.09 -12.66
C GLY A 37 12.12 -5.34 -11.96
N ILE A 38 11.20 -6.07 -12.57
CA ILE A 38 9.93 -6.46 -11.92
C ILE A 38 10.20 -7.44 -10.77
N GLN A 39 11.17 -8.36 -10.94
CA GLN A 39 11.61 -9.23 -9.84
C GLN A 39 12.15 -8.42 -8.64
N LYS A 40 12.94 -7.38 -8.93
CA LYS A 40 13.45 -6.44 -7.92
C LYS A 40 12.31 -5.72 -7.21
N GLY A 41 11.30 -5.24 -7.95
CA GLY A 41 10.10 -4.62 -7.37
C GLY A 41 9.30 -5.56 -6.46
N ILE A 42 9.13 -6.83 -6.87
CA ILE A 42 8.50 -7.86 -6.02
C ILE A 42 9.35 -8.12 -4.76
N GLY A 43 10.68 -8.11 -4.90
CA GLY A 43 11.61 -8.23 -3.77
C GLY A 43 11.45 -7.06 -2.79
N LEU A 44 11.44 -5.84 -3.30
CA LEU A 44 11.32 -4.62 -2.52
C LEU A 44 9.99 -4.57 -1.74
N HIS A 45 8.87 -4.91 -2.38
CA HIS A 45 7.57 -5.01 -1.71
C HIS A 45 7.63 -5.91 -0.48
N ARG A 46 8.16 -7.13 -0.64
CA ARG A 46 8.23 -8.11 0.45
C ARG A 46 9.16 -7.66 1.57
N ALA A 47 10.24 -6.95 1.23
CA ALA A 47 11.13 -6.35 2.21
C ALA A 47 10.42 -5.26 3.01
N ILE A 48 9.70 -4.36 2.32
CA ILE A 48 8.88 -3.30 2.94
C ILE A 48 7.84 -3.91 3.88
N ASP A 49 7.11 -4.94 3.45
CA ASP A 49 6.09 -5.58 4.28
C ASP A 49 6.69 -6.28 5.50
N THR A 50 7.81 -6.97 5.33
CA THR A 50 8.52 -7.61 6.46
C THR A 50 8.94 -6.56 7.49
N PHE A 51 9.50 -5.43 7.02
CA PHE A 51 9.87 -4.31 7.89
C PHE A 51 8.63 -3.75 8.60
N THR A 52 7.57 -3.45 7.85
CA THR A 52 6.28 -2.95 8.35
C THR A 52 5.70 -3.86 9.43
N ASP A 53 5.69 -5.16 9.20
CA ASP A 53 5.11 -6.13 10.14
C ASP A 53 5.87 -6.23 11.46
N SER A 54 7.18 -5.99 11.43
CA SER A 54 8.04 -6.02 12.60
C SER A 54 8.08 -4.72 13.41
N HIS A 55 7.65 -3.60 12.82
CA HIS A 55 7.81 -2.27 13.40
C HIS A 55 6.91 -2.02 14.62
N GLU A 56 7.44 -1.42 15.68
CA GLU A 56 6.72 -1.21 16.94
C GLU A 56 5.50 -0.29 16.78
N ALA A 57 5.65 0.82 16.05
CA ALA A 57 4.51 1.71 15.78
C ALA A 57 3.41 1.01 14.97
N THR A 58 3.76 0.06 14.10
CA THR A 58 2.79 -0.74 13.35
C THR A 58 2.10 -1.76 14.24
N ARG A 59 2.79 -2.34 15.21
CA ARG A 59 2.17 -3.19 16.23
C ARG A 59 1.16 -2.40 17.08
N ALA A 60 1.49 -1.17 17.46
CA ALA A 60 0.59 -0.28 18.19
C ALA A 60 -0.65 0.08 17.34
N ALA A 61 -0.47 0.48 16.08
CA ALA A 61 -1.58 0.75 15.17
C ALA A 61 -2.48 -0.46 14.93
N LYS A 62 -1.90 -1.66 14.76
CA LYS A 62 -2.65 -2.92 14.63
C LYS A 62 -3.50 -3.22 15.88
N ALA A 63 -3.05 -2.82 17.07
CA ALA A 63 -3.76 -3.07 18.32
C ALA A 63 -5.13 -2.38 18.39
N VAL A 64 -5.33 -1.27 17.67
CA VAL A 64 -6.64 -0.58 17.56
C VAL A 64 -7.68 -1.50 16.92
N PHE A 65 -7.31 -2.21 15.85
CA PHE A 65 -8.24 -3.04 15.07
C PHE A 65 -8.26 -4.51 15.53
N ARG A 66 -7.22 -4.97 16.25
CA ARG A 66 -7.04 -6.37 16.67
C ARG A 66 -8.24 -6.97 17.43
N PRO A 67 -8.90 -6.27 18.37
CA PRO A 67 -10.01 -6.83 19.13
C PRO A 67 -11.20 -7.27 18.26
N VAL A 68 -11.45 -6.55 17.17
CA VAL A 68 -12.58 -6.80 16.26
C VAL A 68 -12.16 -7.65 15.06
N TYR A 69 -11.01 -7.34 14.46
CA TYR A 69 -10.62 -7.88 13.15
C TYR A 69 -9.51 -8.93 13.19
N ARG A 70 -8.93 -9.21 14.36
CA ARG A 70 -7.89 -10.24 14.57
C ARG A 70 -6.76 -10.12 13.54
N LEU A 71 -6.52 -11.15 12.72
CA LEU A 71 -5.45 -11.17 11.71
C LEU A 71 -5.67 -10.12 10.60
N TYR A 72 -6.91 -9.73 10.34
CA TYR A 72 -7.22 -8.67 9.37
C TYR A 72 -6.87 -7.27 9.89
N SER A 73 -6.48 -7.11 11.16
CA SER A 73 -6.03 -5.82 11.69
C SER A 73 -4.90 -5.21 10.85
N ALA A 74 -4.00 -6.05 10.31
CA ALA A 74 -2.92 -5.62 9.45
C ALA A 74 -3.44 -4.89 8.19
N ALA A 75 -4.40 -5.49 7.47
CA ALA A 75 -4.94 -4.91 6.25
C ALA A 75 -5.66 -3.57 6.49
N PHE A 76 -6.30 -3.39 7.64
CA PHE A 76 -6.88 -2.10 8.03
C PHE A 76 -5.78 -1.07 8.35
N THR A 77 -4.76 -1.46 9.11
CA THR A 77 -3.59 -0.61 9.39
C THR A 77 -2.88 -0.18 8.10
N ASP A 78 -2.74 -1.07 7.12
CA ASP A 78 -2.13 -0.75 5.82
C ASP A 78 -2.92 0.33 5.05
N VAL A 79 -4.25 0.25 5.07
CA VAL A 79 -5.14 1.29 4.50
C VAL A 79 -5.01 2.61 5.26
N VAL A 80 -4.86 2.56 6.59
CA VAL A 80 -4.66 3.76 7.42
C VAL A 80 -3.34 4.46 7.09
N TYR A 81 -2.26 3.71 6.88
CA TYR A 81 -0.99 4.30 6.47
C TYR A 81 -1.05 4.96 5.09
N ASP A 82 -1.73 4.33 4.12
CA ASP A 82 -1.97 4.97 2.82
C ASP A 82 -2.79 6.26 2.96
N HIS A 83 -3.77 6.32 3.87
CA HIS A 83 -4.51 7.55 4.14
C HIS A 83 -3.61 8.67 4.66
N PHE A 84 -2.79 8.38 5.69
CA PHE A 84 -1.90 9.39 6.25
C PHE A 84 -0.83 9.84 5.26
N LEU A 85 -0.27 8.92 4.47
CA LEU A 85 0.62 9.27 3.38
C LEU A 85 -0.05 10.21 2.36
N ALA A 86 -1.29 9.93 1.98
CA ALA A 86 -2.03 10.76 1.02
C ALA A 86 -2.29 12.20 1.50
N ILE A 87 -2.24 12.47 2.81
CA ILE A 87 -2.43 13.80 3.39
C ILE A 87 -1.15 14.41 3.97
N ASP A 88 -0.03 13.70 3.89
CA ASP A 88 1.25 14.13 4.42
C ASP A 88 1.86 15.20 3.50
N LYS A 89 1.90 16.44 4.00
CA LYS A 89 2.40 17.60 3.25
C LYS A 89 3.92 17.58 3.03
N ASN A 90 4.66 16.78 3.79
CA ASN A 90 6.10 16.62 3.60
C ASN A 90 6.39 15.68 2.42
N GLU A 91 5.45 14.80 2.09
CA GLU A 91 5.59 13.78 1.05
C GLU A 91 4.84 14.17 -0.22
N PHE A 92 3.67 14.82 -0.10
CA PHE A 92 2.91 15.39 -1.21
C PHE A 92 2.57 16.87 -0.97
N GLY A 93 3.03 17.75 -1.84
CA GLY A 93 2.53 19.13 -1.91
C GLY A 93 1.08 19.20 -2.41
N ASN A 94 0.53 20.43 -2.45
CA ASN A 94 -0.90 20.68 -2.71
C ASN A 94 -1.48 20.06 -4.01
N SER A 95 -0.64 19.75 -5.00
CA SER A 95 -1.04 19.15 -6.28
C SER A 95 -0.43 17.78 -6.56
N ASP A 96 0.46 17.30 -5.69
CA ASP A 96 1.42 16.27 -6.08
C ASP A 96 0.78 14.88 -6.08
N LEU A 97 -0.11 14.59 -5.13
CA LEU A 97 -0.79 13.30 -5.06
C LEU A 97 -1.60 12.97 -6.32
N LYS A 98 -2.30 13.95 -6.88
CA LYS A 98 -3.15 13.74 -8.07
C LYS A 98 -2.30 13.43 -9.31
N THR A 99 -1.23 14.19 -9.50
CA THR A 99 -0.27 14.00 -10.58
C THR A 99 0.45 12.66 -10.43
N PHE A 100 0.93 12.37 -9.22
CA PHE A 100 1.55 11.10 -8.86
C PHE A 100 0.64 9.90 -9.16
N SER A 101 -0.59 9.92 -8.64
CA SER A 101 -1.56 8.84 -8.84
C SER A 101 -1.83 8.60 -10.33
N SER A 102 -2.01 9.69 -11.10
CA SER A 102 -2.23 9.61 -12.55
C SER A 102 -1.03 9.02 -13.29
N GLY A 103 0.19 9.40 -12.89
CA GLY A 103 1.43 8.83 -13.41
C GLY A 103 1.54 7.34 -13.14
N VAL A 104 1.23 6.90 -11.91
CA VAL A 104 1.21 5.49 -11.52
C VAL A 104 0.24 4.69 -12.40
N TYR A 105 -1.00 5.16 -12.59
CA TYR A 105 -1.95 4.46 -13.47
C TYR A 105 -1.50 4.39 -14.92
N SER A 106 -0.84 5.45 -15.42
CA SER A 106 -0.31 5.48 -16.79
C SER A 106 0.77 4.42 -17.00
N VAL A 107 1.72 4.31 -16.07
CA VAL A 107 2.78 3.29 -16.12
C VAL A 107 2.17 1.89 -16.03
N LEU A 108 1.23 1.67 -15.11
CA LEU A 108 0.52 0.40 -14.96
C LEU A 108 -0.23 0.01 -16.25
N ASP A 109 -0.89 0.96 -16.92
CA ASP A 109 -1.57 0.70 -18.19
C ASP A 109 -0.64 0.22 -19.31
N GLN A 110 0.54 0.84 -19.41
CA GLN A 110 1.54 0.51 -20.43
C GLN A 110 2.15 -0.89 -20.23
N HIS A 111 2.03 -1.45 -19.02
CA HIS A 111 2.69 -2.70 -18.63
C HIS A 111 1.70 -3.81 -18.25
N ARG A 112 0.43 -3.69 -18.69
CA ARG A 112 -0.63 -4.67 -18.40
C ARG A 112 -0.28 -6.12 -18.76
N GLN A 113 0.61 -6.35 -19.74
CA GLN A 113 1.04 -7.71 -20.11
C GLN A 113 1.69 -8.49 -18.97
N TYR A 114 2.20 -7.80 -17.94
CA TYR A 114 2.82 -8.43 -16.77
C TYR A 114 1.82 -8.70 -15.63
N PHE A 115 0.54 -8.33 -15.76
CA PHE A 115 -0.39 -8.46 -14.64
C PHE A 115 -0.79 -9.91 -14.41
N PRO A 116 -0.67 -10.41 -13.16
CA PRO A 116 -1.38 -11.61 -12.74
C PRO A 116 -2.88 -11.43 -12.97
N GLU A 117 -3.56 -12.50 -13.38
CA GLU A 117 -4.97 -12.50 -13.76
C GLU A 117 -5.90 -11.82 -12.73
N LYS A 118 -5.64 -12.03 -11.44
CA LYS A 118 -6.40 -11.40 -10.34
C LYS A 118 -6.19 -9.89 -10.27
N PHE A 119 -4.96 -9.42 -10.44
CA PHE A 119 -4.66 -7.98 -10.46
C PHE A 119 -5.21 -7.34 -11.73
N ALA A 120 -5.13 -8.01 -12.88
CA ALA A 120 -5.69 -7.56 -14.14
C ALA A 120 -7.21 -7.30 -14.07
N ARG A 121 -7.95 -8.11 -13.29
CA ARG A 121 -9.38 -7.87 -13.02
C ARG A 121 -9.64 -6.71 -12.05
N LEU A 122 -8.76 -6.50 -11.07
CA LEU A 122 -8.90 -5.45 -10.06
C LEU A 122 -8.60 -4.07 -10.63
N PHE A 123 -7.54 -3.99 -11.43
CA PHE A 123 -6.93 -2.74 -11.86
C PHE A 123 -7.90 -1.76 -12.57
N PRO A 124 -8.82 -2.19 -13.46
CA PRO A 124 -9.80 -1.29 -14.07
C PRO A 124 -10.64 -0.53 -13.05
N TYR A 125 -11.06 -1.19 -11.96
CA TYR A 125 -11.85 -0.56 -10.90
C TYR A 125 -10.99 0.40 -10.06
N MET A 126 -9.77 -0.03 -9.73
CA MET A 126 -8.80 0.79 -9.01
C MET A 126 -8.53 2.12 -9.73
N LYS A 127 -8.32 2.05 -11.05
CA LYS A 127 -8.12 3.23 -11.91
C LYS A 127 -9.39 4.07 -12.04
N ALA A 128 -10.52 3.46 -12.41
CA ALA A 128 -11.77 4.20 -12.65
C ALA A 128 -12.27 4.95 -11.40
N GLN A 129 -12.03 4.39 -10.21
CA GLN A 129 -12.40 4.99 -8.94
C GLN A 129 -11.25 5.75 -8.28
N ASN A 130 -10.11 5.90 -8.97
CA ASN A 130 -8.92 6.62 -8.52
C ASN A 130 -8.54 6.34 -7.05
N TRP A 131 -8.35 5.06 -6.71
CA TRP A 131 -8.10 4.64 -5.32
C TRP A 131 -6.90 5.35 -4.68
N LEU A 132 -5.77 5.43 -5.40
CA LEU A 132 -4.54 6.06 -4.92
C LEU A 132 -4.74 7.52 -4.47
N TYR A 133 -5.47 8.31 -5.26
CA TYR A 133 -5.79 9.68 -4.90
C TYR A 133 -6.78 9.73 -3.74
N ASN A 134 -7.85 8.93 -3.81
CA ASN A 134 -8.96 9.03 -2.88
C ASN A 134 -8.62 8.64 -1.44
N TYR A 135 -7.47 8.00 -1.19
CA TYR A 135 -6.95 7.82 0.16
C TYR A 135 -6.85 9.13 0.95
N HIS A 136 -6.69 10.29 0.32
CA HIS A 136 -6.65 11.58 1.03
C HIS A 136 -7.96 11.94 1.75
N SER A 137 -9.07 11.27 1.43
CA SER A 137 -10.41 11.63 1.89
C SER A 137 -10.95 10.59 2.88
N LEU A 138 -11.74 11.06 3.87
CA LEU A 138 -12.44 10.18 4.81
C LEU A 138 -13.39 9.21 4.11
N ARG A 139 -14.05 9.65 3.03
CA ARG A 139 -14.90 8.78 2.23
C ARG A 139 -14.08 7.70 1.51
N GLY A 140 -12.90 8.04 1.00
CA GLY A 140 -12.03 7.10 0.31
C GLY A 140 -11.49 6.02 1.23
N ILE A 141 -11.02 6.37 2.44
CA ILE A 141 -10.58 5.37 3.41
C ILE A 141 -11.74 4.45 3.85
N GLU A 142 -12.95 4.99 4.06
CA GLU A 142 -14.13 4.19 4.36
C GLU A 142 -14.45 3.16 3.25
N LEU A 143 -14.39 3.59 1.98
CA LEU A 143 -14.57 2.70 0.83
C LEU A 143 -13.47 1.64 0.73
N SER A 144 -12.23 2.01 1.05
CA SER A 144 -11.07 1.11 1.10
C SER A 144 -11.21 0.04 2.18
N PHE A 145 -11.69 0.40 3.38
CA PHE A 145 -12.06 -0.57 4.43
C PHE A 145 -13.15 -1.54 3.95
N GLY A 146 -14.19 -1.03 3.28
CA GLY A 146 -15.18 -1.91 2.63
C GLY A 146 -14.55 -2.84 1.59
N GLY A 147 -13.51 -2.39 0.88
CA GLY A 147 -12.72 -3.20 -0.03
C GLY A 147 -11.97 -4.35 0.66
N VAL A 148 -11.39 -4.11 1.84
CA VAL A 148 -10.76 -5.15 2.67
C VAL A 148 -11.77 -6.22 3.04
N VAL A 149 -12.97 -5.81 3.48
CA VAL A 149 -14.05 -6.74 3.84
C VAL A 149 -14.52 -7.56 2.64
N ARG A 150 -14.76 -6.93 1.48
CA ARG A 150 -15.18 -7.64 0.25
C ARG A 150 -14.18 -8.70 -0.21
N ARG A 151 -12.89 -8.53 0.08
CA ARG A 151 -11.82 -9.50 -0.27
C ARG A 151 -11.58 -10.54 0.82
N SER A 152 -12.15 -10.36 2.00
CA SER A 152 -12.04 -11.28 3.11
C SER A 152 -12.99 -12.48 2.96
N LEU A 153 -12.59 -13.63 3.49
CA LEU A 153 -13.43 -14.81 3.59
C LEU A 153 -14.32 -14.80 4.84
N HIS A 154 -14.02 -13.95 5.82
CA HIS A 154 -14.59 -14.05 7.18
C HIS A 154 -15.19 -12.75 7.71
N LEU A 155 -14.88 -11.61 7.11
CA LEU A 155 -15.42 -10.32 7.54
C LEU A 155 -16.78 -10.06 6.92
N LYS A 156 -17.66 -9.39 7.68
CA LYS A 156 -19.03 -9.07 7.25
C LYS A 156 -19.30 -7.58 7.14
N GLU A 157 -18.56 -6.75 7.85
CA GLU A 157 -18.77 -5.31 7.92
C GLU A 157 -17.44 -4.56 8.11
N SER A 158 -17.42 -3.28 7.72
CA SER A 158 -16.27 -2.37 7.88
C SER A 158 -16.63 -1.08 8.64
N ALA A 159 -17.87 -0.93 9.09
CA ALA A 159 -18.34 0.26 9.78
C ALA A 159 -17.62 0.42 11.14
N THR A 160 -17.42 -0.69 11.87
CA THR A 160 -16.67 -0.66 13.12
C THR A 160 -15.20 -0.29 12.90
N ALA A 161 -14.57 -0.72 11.81
CA ALA A 161 -13.21 -0.31 11.45
C ALA A 161 -13.14 1.21 11.23
N PHE A 162 -14.12 1.78 10.52
CA PHE A 162 -14.18 3.21 10.29
C PHE A 162 -14.38 3.99 11.59
N GLN A 163 -15.26 3.53 12.48
CA GLN A 163 -15.45 4.12 13.79
C GLN A 163 -14.15 4.11 14.61
N LEU A 164 -13.49 2.94 14.72
CA LEU A 164 -12.22 2.80 15.44
C LEU A 164 -11.13 3.72 14.88
N PHE A 165 -11.07 3.87 13.56
CA PHE A 165 -10.15 4.79 12.90
C PHE A 165 -10.38 6.25 13.32
N ILE A 166 -11.63 6.71 13.34
CA ILE A 166 -11.98 8.08 13.76
C ILE A 166 -11.68 8.30 15.25
N GLU A 167 -12.07 7.36 16.10
CA GLU A 167 -11.86 7.44 17.56
C GLU A 167 -10.37 7.45 17.95
N ASN A 168 -9.51 6.83 17.13
CA ASN A 168 -8.08 6.70 17.39
C ASN A 168 -7.22 7.48 16.39
N TYR A 169 -7.79 8.48 15.70
CA TYR A 169 -7.13 9.15 14.57
C TYR A 169 -5.75 9.71 14.93
N SER A 170 -5.62 10.42 16.07
CA SER A 170 -4.34 10.98 16.53
C SER A 170 -3.30 9.90 16.81
N LEU A 171 -3.67 8.84 17.52
CA LEU A 171 -2.76 7.73 17.82
C LEU A 171 -2.26 7.07 16.53
N LEU A 172 -3.16 6.83 15.58
CA LEU A 172 -2.81 6.23 14.30
C LEU A 172 -1.92 7.15 13.45
N GLN A 173 -2.13 8.47 13.52
CA GLN A 173 -1.29 9.47 12.88
C GLN A 173 0.13 9.50 13.46
N ASP A 174 0.26 9.43 14.79
CA ASP A 174 1.55 9.37 15.45
C ASP A 174 2.30 8.08 15.06
N CYS A 175 1.58 6.95 15.05
CA CYS A 175 2.13 5.68 14.59
C CYS A 175 2.62 5.75 13.14
N TYR A 176 1.88 6.41 12.25
CA TYR A 176 2.31 6.65 10.87
C TYR A 176 3.57 7.53 10.83
N THR A 177 3.59 8.66 11.54
CA THR A 177 4.70 9.61 11.50
C THR A 177 6.02 8.94 11.90
N THR A 178 6.01 8.16 12.98
CA THR A 178 7.18 7.39 13.41
C THR A 178 7.56 6.34 12.36
N PHE A 179 6.61 5.50 11.95
CA PHE A 179 6.88 4.39 11.04
C PHE A 179 7.34 4.84 9.65
N PHE A 180 6.70 5.87 9.08
CA PHE A 180 6.91 6.24 7.68
C PHE A 180 8.30 6.80 7.42
N THR A 181 8.83 7.57 8.38
CA THR A 181 10.22 8.06 8.36
C THR A 181 11.22 6.90 8.25
N ASP A 182 10.99 5.85 9.04
CA ASP A 182 11.88 4.70 9.12
C ASP A 182 11.76 3.80 7.88
N VAL A 183 10.53 3.49 7.43
CA VAL A 183 10.31 2.64 6.25
C VAL A 183 10.79 3.29 4.97
N LYS A 184 10.67 4.62 4.82
CA LYS A 184 11.17 5.36 3.65
C LYS A 184 12.69 5.23 3.54
N SER A 185 13.40 5.41 4.66
CA SER A 185 14.86 5.24 4.74
C SER A 185 15.27 3.79 4.46
N PHE A 186 14.58 2.83 5.07
CA PHE A 186 14.82 1.40 4.84
C PHE A 186 14.59 1.02 3.37
N ALA A 187 13.45 1.40 2.80
CA ALA A 187 13.06 1.05 1.44
C ALA A 187 14.03 1.63 0.41
N TYR A 188 14.52 2.85 0.62
CA TYR A 188 15.51 3.45 -0.28
C TYR A 188 16.84 2.69 -0.25
N ASN A 189 17.33 2.32 0.94
CA ASN A 189 18.54 1.52 1.08
C ASN A 189 18.39 0.14 0.42
N GLU A 190 17.23 -0.50 0.56
CA GLU A 190 16.96 -1.79 -0.06
C GLU A 190 16.83 -1.68 -1.58
N PHE A 191 16.19 -0.63 -2.08
CA PHE A 191 16.15 -0.30 -3.50
C PHE A 191 17.55 -0.17 -4.10
N ILE A 192 18.46 0.60 -3.47
CA ILE A 192 19.84 0.77 -3.95
C ILE A 192 20.59 -0.57 -3.99
N LYS A 193 20.45 -1.42 -2.98
CA LYS A 193 21.06 -2.76 -2.99
C LYS A 193 20.55 -3.61 -4.15
N LEU A 194 19.24 -3.60 -4.39
CA LEU A 194 18.62 -4.35 -5.48
C LEU A 194 19.05 -3.81 -6.85
N GLN A 195 19.28 -2.51 -7.01
CA GLN A 195 19.79 -1.96 -8.27
C GLN A 195 21.22 -2.45 -8.58
N ASN A 196 22.05 -2.63 -7.56
CA ASN A 196 23.44 -3.05 -7.70
C ASN A 196 23.66 -4.57 -7.78
N SER A 197 22.60 -5.37 -7.61
CA SER A 197 22.60 -6.85 -7.77
C SER A 197 22.13 -7.27 -9.16
#